data_AF-A0A7J7KWC1-F1
#
_entry.id   AF-A0A7J7KWC1-F1
#
_cell.length_a   1.000
_cell.length_b   1.000
_cell.length_c   1.000
_cell.angle_alpha   90.00
_cell.angle_beta   90.00
_cell.angle_gamma   90.00
#
_symmetry.space_group_name_H-M   'P 1'
#
loop_
_entity.id
_entity.type
_entity.pdbx_description
1 polymer ?
#
loop_
_entity_poly.entity_id
_entity_poly.type
_entity_poly.pdbx_seq_one_letter_code
_entity_poly.pdbx_strand_id
1 'polypeptide(L)' 'MEGAIFNLFERQPNWTLRQLIQETDQPEQFLKEILKDLCIYNNKGANQGTYDLKPEYKKSTDETNP' A
#
# COMPACT_ATOMS: atom_id res chain seq x y z
N MET A 1 -1.82 11.76 -5.27
CA MET A 1 -2.15 11.15 -3.97
C MET A 1 -1.69 9.70 -3.90
N GLU A 2 -1.76 8.94 -5.00
CA GLU A 2 -1.22 7.57 -5.10
C GLU A 2 0.30 7.49 -4.90
N GLY A 3 1.05 8.52 -5.34
CA GLY A 3 2.51 8.57 -5.19
C GLY A 3 3.02 8.47 -3.73
N ALA A 4 2.23 8.90 -2.74
CA ALA A 4 2.62 8.77 -1.33
C ALA A 4 2.63 7.30 -0.88
N ILE A 5 1.69 6.50 -1.36
CA ILE A 5 1.61 5.06 -1.08
C ILE A 5 2.78 4.33 -1.74
N PHE A 6 3.07 4.62 -3.01
CA PHE A 6 4.22 4.02 -3.69
C PHE A 6 5.54 4.33 -2.98
N ASN A 7 5.77 5.59 -2.57
CA ASN A 7 6.96 5.97 -1.82
C ASN A 7 7.07 5.25 -0.46
N LEU A 8 5.95 4.98 0.21
CA LEU A 8 5.94 4.16 1.42
C LEU A 8 6.34 2.72 1.11
N PHE A 9 5.75 2.13 0.08
CA PHE A 9 6.06 0.77 -0.34
C PHE A 9 7.49 0.57 -0.87
N GLU A 10 8.19 1.63 -1.28
CA GLU A 10 9.62 1.61 -1.57
C GLU A 10 10.47 1.38 -0.31
N ARG A 11 10.05 1.88 0.86
CA ARG A 11 10.78 1.68 2.13
C ARG A 11 10.60 0.27 2.67
N GLN A 12 9.41 -0.30 2.56
CA GLN A 12 9.13 -1.69 2.92
C GLN A 12 7.99 -2.28 2.08
N PRO A 13 8.08 -3.58 1.71
CA PRO A 13 7.12 -4.20 0.81
C PRO A 13 5.72 -4.42 1.42
N ASN A 14 5.62 -4.42 2.75
CA ASN A 14 4.36 -4.63 3.48
C ASN A 14 4.19 -3.55 4.55
N TRP A 15 2.98 -3.01 4.64
CA TRP A 15 2.64 -1.97 5.61
C TRP A 15 1.40 -2.37 6.41
N THR A 16 1.35 -2.02 7.69
CA THR A 16 0.11 -2.13 8.48
C THR A 16 -0.74 -0.90 8.29
N LEU A 17 -2.07 -1.05 8.41
CA LEU A 17 -3.01 0.10 8.31
C LEU A 17 -2.59 1.24 9.23
N ARG A 18 -2.16 0.89 10.44
CA ARG A 18 -1.80 1.83 11.49
C ARG A 18 -0.57 2.67 11.14
N GLN A 19 0.41 2.06 10.47
CA GLN A 19 1.60 2.77 9.98
C GLN A 19 1.26 3.68 8.80
N LEU A 20 0.41 3.23 7.88
CA LEU A 20 -0.05 4.06 6.76
C LEU A 20 -0.80 5.29 7.25
N ILE A 21 -1.66 5.14 8.27
CA ILE A 21 -2.36 6.27 8.90
C ILE A 21 -1.35 7.27 9.48
N GLN A 22 -0.32 6.80 10.19
CA GLN A 22 0.68 7.69 10.80
C GLN A 22 1.56 8.39 9.76
N GLU A 23 1.98 7.70 8.71
CA GLU A 23 2.85 8.27 7.68
C GLU A 23 2.10 9.23 6.74
N THR A 24 0.82 8.95 6.46
CA THR A 24 0.01 9.75 5.54
C THR A 24 -0.90 10.77 6.24
N ASP A 25 -1.05 10.65 7.55
CA ASP A 25 -2.04 11.37 8.38
C ASP A 25 -3.47 11.25 7.82
N GLN A 26 -3.78 10.18 7.10
CA GLN A 26 -5.07 9.95 6.46
C GLN A 26 -5.96 9.01 7.29
N PRO A 27 -7.29 9.18 7.24
CA PRO A 27 -8.20 8.29 7.93
C PRO A 27 -8.13 6.86 7.37
N GLU A 28 -8.31 5.89 8.25
CA GLU A 28 -8.23 4.46 7.93
C GLU A 28 -9.15 4.05 6.78
N GLN A 29 -10.28 4.73 6.67
CA GLN A 29 -11.34 4.42 5.72
C GLN A 29 -10.91 4.80 4.31
N PHE A 30 -10.27 5.96 4.17
CA PHE A 30 -9.69 6.43 2.92
C PHE A 30 -8.55 5.52 2.46
N LEU A 31 -7.64 5.18 3.39
CA LEU A 31 -6.58 4.23 3.12
C LEU A 31 -7.13 2.86 2.73
N LYS A 32 -8.16 2.34 3.41
CA LYS A 32 -8.80 1.07 3.05
C LYS A 32 -9.36 1.08 1.63
N GLU A 33 -9.95 2.17 1.17
CA GLU A 33 -10.44 2.27 -0.22
C GLU A 33 -9.29 2.22 -1.22
N ILE A 34 -8.24 3.01 -1.01
CA ILE A 34 -7.06 2.99 -1.89
C ILE A 34 -6.34 1.64 -1.85
N LEU A 35 -6.14 1.08 -0.66
CA LEU A 35 -5.47 -0.20 -0.47
C LEU A 35 -6.28 -1.37 -1.04
N LYS A 36 -7.61 -1.27 -1.10
CA LYS A 36 -8.45 -2.29 -1.75
C LYS A 36 -8.24 -2.28 -3.27
N ASP A 37 -7.99 -1.11 -3.84
CA ASP A 37 -7.72 -0.94 -5.27
C ASP A 37 -6.27 -1.33 -5.61
N LEU A 38 -5.30 -0.82 -4.84
CA LEU A 38 -3.86 -0.94 -5.15
C LEU A 38 -3.15 -2.13 -4.47
N CYS A 39 -3.65 -2.60 -3.32
CA CYS A 39 -2.98 -3.56 -2.46
C CYS A 39 -3.81 -4.82 -2.20
N ILE A 40 -3.16 -5.82 -1.60
CA ILE A 40 -3.72 -7.08 -1.14
C ILE A 40 -3.65 -7.06 0.38
N TYR A 41 -4.80 -7.25 1.02
CA TYR A 41 -4.88 -7.36 2.48
C TYR A 41 -4.53 -8.78 2.92
N ASN A 42 -3.46 -8.91 3.72
CA ASN A 42 -3.11 -10.17 4.34
C ASN A 42 -3.98 -10.39 5.57
N ASN A 43 -4.94 -11.30 5.48
CA ASN A 43 -5.84 -11.64 6.59
C ASN A 43 -5.46 -12.94 7.31
N LYS A 44 -4.29 -13.53 7.03
CA LYS A 44 -3.86 -14.83 7.56
C LYS A 44 -2.38 -14.86 7.93
N GLY A 45 -2.05 -15.66 8.96
CA GLY A 45 -0.68 -15.95 9.37
C GLY A 45 -0.02 -14.82 10.18
N ALA A 46 1.31 -14.88 10.30
CA ALA A 46 2.10 -13.89 11.06
C ALA A 46 2.03 -12.46 10.47
N ASN A 47 1.62 -12.33 9.21
CA ASN A 47 1.44 -11.06 8.51
C ASN A 47 -0.01 -10.57 8.50
N GLN A 48 -0.87 -11.12 9.37
CA GLN A 48 -2.26 -10.66 9.47
C GLN A 48 -2.32 -9.16 9.80
N GLY A 49 -3.08 -8.40 9.02
CA GLY A 49 -3.24 -6.97 9.19
C GLY A 49 -2.25 -6.11 8.39
N THR A 50 -1.41 -6.72 7.54
CA THR A 50 -0.56 -5.99 6.58
C THR A 50 -1.19 -5.90 5.20
N TYR A 51 -0.72 -4.94 4.42
CA TYR A 51 -1.08 -4.71 3.04
C TYR A 51 0.18 -4.83 2.19
N ASP A 52 0.09 -5.60 1.11
CA ASP A 52 1.14 -5.75 0.10
C ASP A 52 0.64 -5.17 -1.23
N LEU A 53 1.46 -4.41 -1.96
CA LEU A 53 1.08 -3.96 -3.31
C LEU A 53 0.74 -5.14 -4.21
N LYS A 54 -0.33 -5.02 -5.01
CA LYS A 54 -0.61 -6.02 -6.04
C LYS A 54 0.55 -6.07 -7.03
N PRO A 55 0.90 -7.27 -7.55
CA PRO A 55 1.99 -7.45 -8.49
C PRO A 55 1.79 -6.62 -9.78
N GLU A 56 0.53 -6.29 -10.11
CA GLU A 56 0.15 -5.44 -11.24
C GLU A 56 0.73 -4.03 -11.11
N TYR A 57 0.61 -3.39 -9.93
CA TYR A 57 1.16 -2.05 -9.70
C TYR A 57 2.67 -2.05 -9.46
N LYS A 58 3.25 -3.17 -9.04
CA LYS A 58 4.72 -3.32 -8.92
C LYS A 58 5.45 -3.30 -10.26
N LYS A 59 4.77 -3.65 -11.36
CA LYS A 59 5.35 -3.59 -12.72
C LYS A 59 5.19 -2.22 -13.37
N SER A 60 4.10 -1.51 -13.09
CA SER A 60 3.80 -0.22 -13.72
C SER A 60 4.69 0.94 -13.26
N THR A 61 5.42 0.80 -12.14
CA THR A 61 6.41 1.81 -11.72
C THR A 61 7.66 1.85 -12.62
N ASP A 62 7.85 0.88 -13.51
CA ASP A 62 8.94 0.87 -14.50
C ASP A 62 8.50 1.35 -15.91
N GLU A 63 7.19 1.50 -16.17
CA GLU A 63 6.66 1.83 -17.52
C GLU A 63 6.02 3.24 -17.62
N THR A 64 6.22 4.11 -16.62
CA THR A 64 5.88 5.55 -16.76
C THR A 64 7.14 6.36 -16.99
N ASN A 65 7.86 6.08 -18.09
CA ASN A 65 8.75 7.06 -18.69
C ASN A 65 8.61 6.96 -20.23
N PRO A 66 8.03 7.97 -20.89
CA PRO A 66 7.91 8.00 -22.36
C PRO A 66 9.28 8.06 -23.06
#